data_AF-A0A817UEG8-F1
#
_entry.id   AF-A0A817UEG8-F1
#
_cell.length_a   1.000
_cell.length_b   1.000
_cell.length_c   1.000
_cell.angle_alpha   90.00
_cell.angle_beta   90.00
_cell.angle_gamma   90.00
#
_symmetry.space_group_name_H-M   'P 1'
#
loop_
_entity.id
_entity.type
_entity.pdbx_description
1 polymer ?
#
loop_
_entity_poly.entity_id
_entity_poly.type
_entity_poly.pdbx_seq_one_letter_code
_entity_poly.pdbx_strand_id
1 'polypeptide(L)'
;MNPRWNLDQYITYILLTLFFLASWTDINGMFAELPQIILTQPESWKLGANLALTTNLGNIAPFTLVLIKFFYRKHEFNPVPINYVVISIGMLSCLLLTFFWSYTAIVVNQKRSTALLILAFSLSLLDCTSSISFADYIHRFRKEYTNTIFLGESFSFILPSLLAIAQGNGRLHCIEAINGTNKTEAIYQPPRFSVSIYFLCLFLILTISLISFVLLRWTTINRNAYHTESETSLETIDTIYSQPKSLTTPSYILLSLLCSYISSVVFGFLLAISSYALMPYGHKIFYLGTIISPWMLTIVWALGMIKPVLRQRYVYILITLGSITFAFSMYVALKSPCPPWVDTTKGSVLILFVWFITYIFLGYPRLVIANYARRHSPNGMFWFGVQVQCGSLMGSIASYLMVENFALFHERRPCERIAC
;
A
#
# COMPACT_ATOMS: atom_id res chain seq x y z
N MET A 1 9.84 11.00 -35.38
CA MET A 1 8.85 12.09 -35.26
C MET A 1 7.96 11.75 -34.08
N ASN A 2 7.94 12.55 -33.01
CA ASN A 2 6.95 12.35 -31.93
C ASN A 2 5.56 12.59 -32.53
N PRO A 3 4.67 11.59 -32.58
CA PRO A 3 3.31 11.84 -33.01
C PRO A 3 2.70 12.83 -32.01
N ARG A 4 2.25 13.99 -32.49
CA ARG A 4 1.45 14.90 -31.65
C ARG A 4 0.13 14.19 -31.39
N TRP A 5 -0.19 13.97 -30.12
CA TRP A 5 -1.45 13.34 -29.75
C TRP A 5 -2.61 14.30 -30.04
N ASN A 6 -3.75 13.75 -30.43
CA ASN A 6 -4.99 14.51 -30.57
C ASN A 6 -5.60 14.79 -29.20
N LEU A 7 -6.49 15.79 -29.11
CA LEU A 7 -7.14 16.17 -27.84
C LEU A 7 -7.84 14.96 -27.17
N ASP A 8 -8.57 14.16 -27.93
CA ASP A 8 -9.27 12.97 -27.43
C ASP A 8 -8.32 11.92 -26.82
N GLN A 9 -7.11 11.81 -27.36
CA GLN A 9 -6.08 10.90 -26.84
C GLN A 9 -5.55 11.41 -25.49
N TYR A 10 -5.30 12.72 -25.38
CA TYR A 10 -4.93 13.33 -24.09
C TYR A 10 -6.05 13.19 -23.05
N ILE A 11 -7.30 13.44 -23.43
CA ILE A 11 -8.45 13.28 -22.52
C ILE A 11 -8.58 11.83 -22.07
N THR A 12 -8.46 10.87 -22.98
CA THR A 12 -8.51 9.44 -22.64
C THR A 12 -7.40 9.07 -21.65
N TYR A 13 -6.19 9.58 -21.86
CA TYR A 13 -5.06 9.34 -20.96
C TYR A 13 -5.30 9.89 -19.54
N ILE A 14 -5.83 11.11 -19.45
CA ILE A 14 -6.16 11.74 -18.17
C ILE A 14 -7.27 10.95 -17.48
N LEU A 15 -8.37 10.64 -18.18
CA LEU A 15 -9.49 9.87 -17.62
C LEU A 15 -9.06 8.48 -17.16
N LEU A 16 -8.21 7.79 -17.91
CA LEU A 16 -7.65 6.50 -17.49
C LEU A 16 -6.81 6.66 -16.22
N THR A 17 -5.95 7.67 -16.16
CA THR A 17 -5.15 7.95 -14.96
C THR A 17 -6.03 8.24 -13.74
N LEU A 18 -7.08 9.04 -13.89
CA LEU A 18 -8.04 9.36 -12.83
C LEU A 18 -8.86 8.14 -12.41
N PHE A 19 -9.26 7.29 -13.36
CA PHE A 19 -9.91 6.02 -13.08
C PHE A 19 -9.04 5.13 -12.20
N PHE A 20 -7.74 4.99 -12.51
CA PHE A 20 -6.82 4.17 -11.74
C PHE A 20 -6.47 4.72 -10.34
N LEU A 21 -6.95 5.92 -9.95
CA LEU A 21 -6.84 6.40 -8.58
C LEU A 21 -7.55 5.48 -7.58
N ALA A 22 -8.67 4.85 -7.96
CA ALA A 22 -9.41 3.94 -7.08
C ALA A 22 -8.74 2.58 -6.86
N SER A 23 -7.45 2.44 -7.18
CA SER A 23 -6.72 1.18 -7.03
C SER A 23 -6.34 0.88 -5.59
N TRP A 24 -5.79 1.87 -4.89
CA TRP A 24 -5.26 1.75 -3.52
C TRP A 24 -5.40 3.04 -2.69
N THR A 25 -6.12 4.07 -3.18
CA THR A 25 -6.17 5.41 -2.54
C THR A 25 -6.72 5.35 -1.11
N ASP A 26 -7.73 4.53 -0.91
CA ASP A 26 -8.43 4.33 0.35
C ASP A 26 -7.58 3.60 1.41
N ILE A 27 -6.98 2.45 1.10
CA ILE A 27 -6.10 1.74 2.03
C ILE A 27 -4.82 2.53 2.30
N ASN A 28 -4.20 3.12 1.27
CA ASN A 28 -3.05 4.02 1.49
C ASN A 28 -3.43 5.22 2.35
N GLY A 29 -4.62 5.78 2.14
CA GLY A 29 -5.15 6.85 2.98
C GLY A 29 -5.40 6.42 4.41
N MET A 30 -5.88 5.20 4.63
CA MET A 30 -6.05 4.66 5.99
C MET A 30 -4.71 4.56 6.74
N PHE A 31 -3.64 4.11 6.08
CA PHE A 31 -2.30 4.08 6.67
C PHE A 31 -1.69 5.48 6.83
N ALA A 32 -1.98 6.42 5.93
CA ALA A 32 -1.57 7.82 6.07
C ALA A 32 -2.25 8.50 7.26
N GLU A 33 -3.49 8.10 7.59
CA GLU A 33 -4.28 8.62 8.71
C GLU A 33 -4.07 7.86 10.02
N LEU A 34 -3.35 6.73 9.97
CA LEU A 34 -3.00 5.92 11.14
C LEU A 34 -2.43 6.75 12.31
N PRO A 35 -1.52 7.73 12.11
CA PRO A 35 -1.06 8.60 13.19
C PRO A 35 -2.17 9.32 13.95
N GLN A 36 -3.27 9.72 13.30
CA GLN A 36 -4.37 10.38 14.00
C GLN A 36 -5.31 9.37 14.66
N ILE A 37 -5.63 8.29 13.95
CA ILE A 37 -6.58 7.28 14.43
C ILE A 37 -6.03 6.54 15.65
N ILE A 38 -4.74 6.22 15.66
CA ILE A 38 -4.10 5.42 16.72
C ILE A 38 -4.20 6.05 18.12
N LEU A 39 -4.38 7.38 18.19
CA LEU A 39 -4.45 8.13 19.45
C LEU A 39 -5.80 7.96 20.16
N THR A 40 -6.83 7.53 19.44
CA THR A 40 -8.22 7.47 19.93
C THR A 40 -8.80 6.07 19.96
N GLN A 41 -8.27 5.16 19.15
CA GLN A 41 -8.78 3.79 19.05
C GLN A 41 -8.29 2.90 20.21
N PRO A 42 -9.10 1.93 20.64
CA PRO A 42 -8.81 1.11 21.81
C PRO A 42 -7.59 0.18 21.64
N GLU A 43 -7.21 -0.15 20.41
CA GLU A 43 -6.03 -0.99 20.12
C GLU A 43 -4.70 -0.26 20.34
N SER A 44 -4.69 1.07 20.44
CA SER A 44 -3.46 1.87 20.59
C SER A 44 -2.38 1.42 19.61
N TRP A 45 -1.14 1.17 20.06
CA TRP A 45 -0.02 0.86 19.18
C TRP A 45 -0.20 -0.45 18.39
N LYS A 46 -1.10 -1.33 18.83
CA LYS A 46 -1.45 -2.58 18.13
C LYS A 46 -2.29 -2.35 16.89
N LEU A 47 -2.90 -1.17 16.72
CA LEU A 47 -3.79 -0.89 15.59
C LEU A 47 -3.10 -1.09 14.24
N GLY A 48 -1.83 -0.70 14.12
CA GLY A 48 -1.05 -0.88 12.90
C GLY A 48 -0.96 -2.35 12.48
N ALA A 49 -0.75 -3.27 13.43
CA ALA A 49 -0.72 -4.71 13.17
C ALA A 49 -2.10 -5.27 12.80
N ASN A 50 -3.16 -4.81 13.48
CA ASN A 50 -4.54 -5.21 13.16
C ASN A 50 -4.94 -4.76 11.74
N LEU A 51 -4.61 -3.54 11.34
CA LEU A 51 -4.86 -3.04 9.99
C LEU A 51 -4.01 -3.74 8.94
N ALA A 52 -2.72 -4.01 9.23
CA ALA A 52 -1.85 -4.76 8.32
C ALA A 52 -2.39 -6.18 8.06
N LEU A 53 -2.81 -6.91 9.09
CA LEU A 53 -3.44 -8.22 8.91
C LEU A 53 -4.74 -8.11 8.11
N THR A 54 -5.61 -7.17 8.49
CA THR A 54 -6.89 -6.94 7.81
C THR A 54 -6.70 -6.65 6.31
N THR A 55 -5.72 -5.81 5.98
CA THR A 55 -5.37 -5.44 4.60
C THR A 55 -4.82 -6.63 3.81
N ASN A 56 -4.12 -7.55 4.46
CA ASN A 56 -3.59 -8.72 3.78
C ASN A 56 -4.60 -9.87 3.67
N LEU A 57 -5.63 -9.91 4.54
CA LEU A 57 -6.75 -10.83 4.39
C LEU A 57 -7.60 -10.51 3.15
N GLY A 58 -7.60 -9.28 2.64
CA GLY A 58 -8.23 -8.94 1.36
C GLY A 58 -7.65 -9.70 0.16
N ASN A 59 -6.44 -10.26 0.28
CA ASN A 59 -5.86 -11.14 -0.74
C ASN A 59 -6.70 -12.40 -1.00
N ILE A 60 -7.70 -12.73 -0.16
CA ILE A 60 -8.69 -13.76 -0.45
C ILE A 60 -9.43 -13.49 -1.77
N ALA A 61 -9.68 -12.23 -2.13
CA ALA A 61 -10.38 -11.87 -3.37
C ALA A 61 -9.65 -12.34 -4.64
N PRO A 62 -8.36 -11.99 -4.88
CA PRO A 62 -7.64 -12.49 -6.04
C PRO A 62 -7.49 -14.02 -6.05
N PHE A 63 -7.29 -14.68 -4.90
CA PHE A 63 -7.29 -16.15 -4.84
C PHE A 63 -8.63 -16.74 -5.29
N THR A 64 -9.74 -16.14 -4.87
CA THR A 64 -11.09 -16.58 -5.26
C THR A 64 -11.30 -16.43 -6.76
N LEU A 65 -10.90 -15.30 -7.36
CA LEU A 65 -10.99 -15.09 -8.82
C LEU A 65 -10.17 -16.11 -9.62
N VAL A 66 -8.97 -16.44 -9.13
CA VAL A 66 -8.12 -17.47 -9.73
C VAL A 66 -8.78 -18.85 -9.69
N LEU A 67 -9.35 -19.23 -8.54
CA LEU A 67 -10.07 -20.50 -8.39
C LEU A 67 -11.27 -20.56 -9.33
N ILE A 68 -12.06 -19.48 -9.42
CA ILE A 68 -13.20 -19.40 -10.35
C ILE A 68 -12.70 -19.59 -11.80
N LYS A 69 -11.64 -18.89 -12.21
CA LYS A 69 -11.08 -19.03 -13.56
C LYS A 69 -10.57 -20.45 -13.84
N PHE A 70 -10.01 -21.11 -12.83
CA PHE A 70 -9.57 -22.51 -12.93
C PHE A 70 -10.74 -23.47 -13.16
N PHE A 71 -11.83 -23.33 -12.41
CA PHE A 71 -13.01 -24.20 -12.54
C PHE A 71 -13.86 -23.88 -13.78
N TYR A 72 -13.99 -22.61 -14.16
CA TYR A 72 -14.87 -22.13 -15.24
C TYR A 72 -14.09 -21.70 -16.49
N ARG A 73 -13.12 -22.52 -16.91
CA ARG A 73 -12.07 -22.35 -17.96
C ARG A 73 -12.50 -21.74 -19.32
N LYS A 74 -13.78 -21.47 -19.57
CA LYS A 74 -14.34 -20.98 -20.84
C LYS A 74 -14.94 -19.55 -20.82
N HIS A 75 -15.07 -18.88 -19.68
CA HIS A 75 -15.61 -17.51 -19.66
C HIS A 75 -14.51 -16.45 -19.50
N GLU A 76 -14.37 -15.59 -20.52
CA GLU A 76 -13.70 -14.31 -20.37
C GLU A 76 -14.56 -13.40 -19.48
N PHE A 77 -14.03 -12.98 -18.34
CA PHE A 77 -14.71 -12.04 -17.47
C PHE A 77 -14.68 -10.66 -18.12
N ASN A 78 -15.83 -10.01 -18.23
CA ASN A 78 -15.84 -8.60 -18.56
C ASN A 78 -15.40 -7.82 -17.30
N PRO A 79 -14.27 -7.09 -17.32
CA PRO A 79 -13.81 -6.30 -16.17
C PRO A 79 -14.71 -5.09 -15.91
N VAL A 80 -15.56 -4.70 -16.87
CA VAL A 80 -16.38 -3.48 -16.75
C VAL A 80 -17.38 -3.54 -15.58
N PRO A 81 -18.25 -4.58 -15.44
CA PRO A 81 -19.12 -4.69 -14.27
C PRO A 81 -18.35 -4.79 -12.95
N ILE A 82 -17.22 -5.49 -12.95
CA ILE A 82 -16.37 -5.65 -11.76
C ILE A 82 -15.84 -4.30 -11.31
N ASN A 83 -15.36 -3.46 -12.24
CA ASN A 83 -14.86 -2.12 -11.94
C ASN A 83 -15.95 -1.21 -11.35
N TYR A 84 -17.18 -1.28 -11.85
CA TYR A 84 -18.30 -0.56 -11.25
C TYR A 84 -18.57 -0.97 -9.81
N VAL A 85 -18.61 -2.28 -9.55
CA VAL A 85 -18.84 -2.84 -8.21
C VAL A 85 -17.72 -2.43 -7.25
N VAL A 86 -16.47 -2.60 -7.67
CA VAL A 86 -15.28 -2.28 -6.89
C VAL A 86 -15.28 -0.82 -6.47
N ILE A 87 -15.41 0.11 -7.41
CA ILE A 87 -15.36 1.54 -7.09
C ILE A 87 -16.57 1.96 -6.26
N SER A 88 -17.77 1.45 -6.56
CA SER A 88 -18.99 1.84 -5.84
C SER A 88 -18.99 1.38 -4.39
N ILE A 89 -18.55 0.14 -4.11
CA ILE A 89 -18.45 -0.36 -2.74
C ILE A 89 -17.29 0.33 -2.00
N GLY A 90 -16.18 0.63 -2.68
CA GLY A 90 -15.07 1.40 -2.11
C GLY A 90 -15.53 2.80 -1.68
N MET A 91 -16.24 3.50 -2.57
CA MET A 91 -16.87 4.79 -2.27
C MET A 91 -17.82 4.70 -1.07
N LEU A 92 -18.74 3.72 -1.07
CA LEU A 92 -19.65 3.53 0.05
C LEU A 92 -18.91 3.28 1.36
N SER A 93 -17.85 2.49 1.34
CA SER A 93 -17.04 2.17 2.51
C SER A 93 -16.31 3.41 3.05
N CYS A 94 -15.72 4.25 2.19
CA CYS A 94 -15.14 5.53 2.60
C CYS A 94 -16.19 6.50 3.16
N LEU A 95 -17.39 6.55 2.57
CA LEU A 95 -18.49 7.37 3.07
C LEU A 95 -18.95 6.90 4.46
N LEU A 96 -19.06 5.58 4.67
CA LEU A 96 -19.37 5.02 5.98
C LEU A 96 -18.26 5.31 7.00
N LEU A 97 -16.98 5.27 6.60
CA LEU A 97 -15.86 5.65 7.46
C LEU A 97 -15.97 7.09 7.93
N THR A 98 -16.45 8.04 7.12
CA THR A 98 -16.68 9.43 7.56
C THR A 98 -17.50 9.53 8.84
N PHE A 99 -18.52 8.67 9.01
CA PHE A 99 -19.43 8.70 10.16
C PHE A 99 -19.05 7.70 11.26
N PHE A 100 -18.56 6.52 10.89
CA PHE A 100 -18.46 5.37 11.81
C PHE A 100 -17.03 4.99 12.18
N TRP A 101 -15.99 5.69 11.71
CA TRP A 101 -14.59 5.31 11.99
C TRP A 101 -14.27 5.19 13.50
N SER A 102 -14.91 5.98 14.36
CA SER A 102 -14.70 5.99 15.81
C SER A 102 -15.59 5.01 16.58
N TYR A 103 -16.50 4.31 15.89
CA TYR A 103 -17.39 3.35 16.51
C TYR A 103 -16.62 2.12 16.99
N THR A 104 -16.85 1.76 18.25
CA THR A 104 -16.16 0.65 18.94
C THR A 104 -17.18 -0.32 19.50
N ALA A 105 -16.86 -1.61 19.46
CA ALA A 105 -17.67 -2.66 20.05
C ALA A 105 -16.79 -3.70 20.74
N ILE A 106 -17.38 -4.49 21.63
CA ILE A 106 -16.67 -5.54 22.36
C ILE A 106 -16.65 -6.80 21.51
N VAL A 107 -15.45 -7.24 21.13
CA VAL A 107 -15.21 -8.48 20.36
C VAL A 107 -14.23 -9.32 21.14
N VAL A 108 -14.59 -10.57 21.45
CA VAL A 108 -13.76 -11.50 22.25
C VAL A 108 -13.26 -10.83 23.55
N ASN A 109 -14.18 -10.29 24.35
CA ASN A 109 -13.91 -9.61 25.62
C ASN A 109 -12.96 -8.41 25.57
N GLN A 110 -12.67 -7.86 24.39
CA GLN A 110 -11.85 -6.66 24.23
C GLN A 110 -12.58 -5.61 23.40
N LYS A 111 -12.45 -4.34 23.79
CA LYS A 111 -12.98 -3.22 23.01
C LYS A 111 -12.14 -3.10 21.73
N ARG A 112 -12.79 -3.18 20.58
CA ARG A 112 -12.15 -3.10 19.26
C ARG A 112 -12.81 -2.04 18.38
N SER A 113 -12.04 -1.46 17.48
CA SER A 113 -12.45 -0.50 16.44
C SER A 113 -13.19 -1.21 15.30
N THR A 114 -14.30 -1.87 15.65
CA THR A 114 -15.00 -2.82 14.76
C THR A 114 -15.43 -2.23 13.43
N ALA A 115 -16.01 -1.02 13.41
CA ALA A 115 -16.42 -0.37 12.18
C ALA A 115 -15.22 -0.07 11.28
N LEU A 116 -14.13 0.45 11.85
CA LEU A 116 -12.89 0.72 11.14
C LEU A 116 -12.32 -0.56 10.52
N LEU A 117 -12.21 -1.65 11.28
CA LEU A 117 -11.64 -2.91 10.80
C LEU A 117 -12.51 -3.61 9.74
N ILE A 118 -13.83 -3.61 9.90
CA ILE A 118 -14.75 -4.21 8.91
C ILE A 118 -14.73 -3.41 7.59
N LEU A 119 -14.74 -2.09 7.68
CA LEU A 119 -14.66 -1.23 6.49
C LEU A 119 -13.27 -1.31 5.85
N ALA A 120 -12.19 -1.36 6.63
CA ALA A 120 -10.84 -1.62 6.14
C ALA A 120 -10.73 -2.95 5.38
N PHE A 121 -11.32 -4.01 5.92
CA PHE A 121 -11.37 -5.31 5.25
C PHE A 121 -12.13 -5.23 3.91
N SER A 122 -13.26 -4.53 3.91
CA SER A 122 -14.07 -4.32 2.71
C SER A 122 -13.29 -3.57 1.63
N LEU A 123 -12.63 -2.46 1.99
CA LEU A 123 -11.76 -1.69 1.09
C LEU A 123 -10.63 -2.58 0.54
N SER A 124 -9.95 -3.32 1.42
CA SER A 124 -8.85 -4.20 1.04
C SER A 124 -9.25 -5.31 0.06
N LEU A 125 -10.42 -5.95 0.22
CA LEU A 125 -10.94 -6.92 -0.74
C LEU A 125 -11.12 -6.31 -2.14
N LEU A 126 -11.58 -5.06 -2.19
CA LEU A 126 -11.86 -4.33 -3.42
C LEU A 126 -10.56 -3.88 -4.09
N ASP A 127 -9.58 -3.39 -3.35
CA ASP A 127 -8.27 -2.99 -3.87
C ASP A 127 -7.48 -4.17 -4.47
N CYS A 128 -7.54 -5.31 -3.78
CA CYS A 128 -6.91 -6.53 -4.29
C CYS A 128 -7.60 -7.02 -5.58
N THR A 129 -8.92 -6.79 -5.71
CA THR A 129 -9.69 -7.09 -6.91
C THR A 129 -9.42 -6.08 -8.03
N SER A 130 -9.34 -4.79 -7.69
CA SER A 130 -9.11 -3.67 -8.61
C SER A 130 -7.80 -3.87 -9.35
N SER A 131 -6.73 -4.28 -8.65
CA SER A 131 -5.41 -4.52 -9.23
C SER A 131 -5.42 -5.55 -10.38
N ILE A 132 -6.33 -6.53 -10.34
CA ILE A 132 -6.51 -7.50 -11.42
C ILE A 132 -7.43 -6.94 -12.51
N SER A 133 -8.60 -6.42 -12.12
CA SER A 133 -9.64 -5.98 -13.05
C SER A 133 -9.22 -4.73 -13.86
N PHE A 134 -8.46 -3.84 -13.24
CA PHE A 134 -7.90 -2.64 -13.87
C PHE A 134 -6.79 -2.99 -14.87
N ALA A 135 -5.95 -3.95 -14.53
CA ALA A 135 -4.95 -4.50 -15.44
C ALA A 135 -5.62 -5.14 -16.67
N ASP A 136 -6.68 -5.94 -16.48
CA ASP A 136 -7.44 -6.53 -17.58
C ASP A 136 -8.16 -5.46 -18.43
N TYR A 137 -8.67 -4.40 -17.80
CA TYR A 137 -9.30 -3.29 -18.51
C TYR A 137 -8.31 -2.51 -19.38
N ILE A 138 -7.11 -2.19 -18.87
CA ILE A 138 -6.11 -1.43 -19.65
C ILE A 138 -5.53 -2.23 -20.81
N HIS A 139 -5.53 -3.56 -20.74
CA HIS A 139 -5.10 -4.43 -21.85
C HIS A 139 -5.94 -4.29 -23.12
N ARG A 140 -7.14 -3.69 -23.04
CA ARG A 140 -7.97 -3.37 -24.21
C ARG A 140 -7.47 -2.14 -24.97
N PHE A 141 -6.72 -1.27 -24.31
CA PHE A 141 -6.21 -0.02 -24.86
C PHE A 141 -4.83 -0.22 -25.48
N ARG A 142 -4.48 0.61 -26.46
CA ARG A 142 -3.16 0.58 -27.10
C ARG A 142 -2.04 0.79 -26.08
N LYS A 143 -0.85 0.27 -26.41
CA LYS A 143 0.36 0.28 -25.57
C LYS A 143 0.73 1.66 -25.00
N GLU A 144 0.43 2.74 -25.71
CA GLU A 144 0.75 4.10 -25.26
C GLU A 144 0.00 4.49 -23.99
N TYR A 145 -1.17 3.89 -23.76
CA TYR A 145 -1.99 4.11 -22.58
C TYR A 145 -1.64 3.16 -21.43
N THR A 146 -0.91 2.07 -21.65
CA THR A 146 -0.60 1.11 -20.57
C THR A 146 0.10 1.76 -19.39
N ASN A 147 0.86 2.85 -19.60
CA ASN A 147 1.55 3.55 -18.52
C ASN A 147 0.60 4.34 -17.58
N THR A 148 -0.66 4.58 -17.96
CA THR A 148 -1.62 5.30 -17.09
C THR A 148 -1.95 4.52 -15.83
N ILE A 149 -1.91 3.18 -15.87
CA ILE A 149 -2.18 2.36 -14.66
C ILE A 149 -1.16 2.66 -13.57
N PHE A 150 0.11 2.73 -13.94
CA PHE A 150 1.19 3.02 -13.00
C PHE A 150 1.18 4.47 -12.53
N LEU A 151 0.78 5.40 -13.41
CA LEU A 151 0.62 6.81 -13.03
C LEU A 151 -0.53 6.98 -12.02
N GLY A 152 -1.66 6.30 -12.25
CA GLY A 152 -2.79 6.27 -11.32
C GLY A 152 -2.44 5.63 -9.98
N GLU A 153 -1.75 4.48 -10.00
CA GLU A 153 -1.21 3.84 -8.78
C GLU A 153 -0.28 4.80 -8.04
N SER A 154 0.63 5.49 -8.74
CA SER A 154 1.53 6.48 -8.13
C SER A 154 0.77 7.59 -7.40
N PHE A 155 -0.29 8.13 -8.02
CA PHE A 155 -1.13 9.15 -7.39
C PHE A 155 -1.97 8.60 -6.23
N SER A 156 -2.35 7.32 -6.25
CA SER A 156 -3.04 6.69 -5.12
C SER A 156 -2.21 6.64 -3.82
N PHE A 157 -0.87 6.68 -3.92
CA PHE A 157 0.03 6.82 -2.77
C PHE A 157 0.20 8.29 -2.35
N ILE A 158 0.34 9.18 -3.33
CA ILE A 158 0.69 10.58 -3.11
C ILE A 158 -0.50 11.40 -2.59
N LEU A 159 -1.69 11.27 -3.19
CA LEU A 159 -2.83 12.12 -2.85
C LEU A 159 -3.27 11.99 -1.38
N PRO A 160 -3.43 10.77 -0.81
CA PRO A 160 -3.79 10.65 0.61
C PRO A 160 -2.70 11.20 1.54
N SER A 161 -1.44 11.06 1.15
CA SER A 161 -0.30 11.60 1.89
C SER A 161 -0.29 13.13 1.87
N LEU A 162 -0.60 13.76 0.73
CA LEU A 162 -0.74 15.22 0.62
C LEU A 162 -1.93 15.72 1.45
N LEU A 163 -3.04 14.99 1.47
CA LEU A 163 -4.19 15.30 2.33
C LEU A 163 -3.80 15.23 3.82
N ALA A 164 -3.05 14.22 4.23
CA ALA A 164 -2.59 14.08 5.61
C ALA A 164 -1.61 15.22 5.99
N ILE A 165 -0.75 15.64 5.05
CA ILE A 165 0.09 16.84 5.20
C ILE A 165 -0.75 18.12 5.36
N ALA A 166 -1.81 18.26 4.56
CA ALA A 166 -2.71 19.39 4.61
C ALA A 166 -3.48 19.44 5.95
N GLN A 167 -3.89 18.28 6.45
CA GLN A 167 -4.53 18.10 7.76
C GLN A 167 -3.58 18.47 8.91
N GLY A 168 -2.30 18.11 8.76
CA GLY A 168 -1.26 18.32 9.74
C GLY A 168 -1.26 17.26 10.84
N ASN A 169 -0.26 17.33 11.71
CA ASN A 169 -0.15 16.39 12.81
C ASN A 169 -0.89 16.91 14.06
N GLY A 170 -1.74 16.07 14.65
CA GLY A 170 -2.17 16.27 16.03
C GLY A 170 -0.95 16.29 16.96
N ARG A 171 -0.84 17.30 17.83
CA ARG A 171 0.31 17.42 18.75
C ARG A 171 -0.09 16.88 20.12
N LEU A 172 0.72 15.95 20.64
CA LEU A 172 0.63 15.53 22.03
C LEU A 172 1.40 16.52 22.91
N HIS A 173 0.69 17.22 23.80
CA HIS A 173 1.27 18.03 24.86
C HIS A 173 1.06 17.35 26.21
N CYS A 174 2.13 17.26 27.00
CA CYS A 174 2.07 16.76 28.36
C CYS A 174 2.03 17.97 29.30
N ILE A 175 0.88 18.18 29.95
CA ILE A 175 0.75 19.20 30.99
C ILE A 175 0.78 18.53 32.37
N GLU A 176 1.27 19.24 33.38
CA GLU A 176 1.21 18.75 34.76
C GLU A 176 -0.24 18.82 35.26
N ALA A 177 -0.74 17.74 35.86
CA ALA A 177 -2.10 17.71 36.39
C ALA A 177 -2.24 18.75 37.52
N ILE A 178 -3.30 19.55 37.46
CA ILE A 178 -3.55 20.70 38.36
C ILE A 178 -3.67 20.27 39.84
N ASN A 179 -3.91 18.98 40.10
CA ASN A 179 -4.16 18.43 41.44
C ASN A 179 -2.90 17.99 42.24
N GLY A 180 -1.71 18.48 41.92
CA GLY A 180 -0.52 18.29 42.77
C GLY A 180 0.00 16.85 42.89
N THR A 181 -0.57 15.91 42.14
CA THR A 181 0.10 14.64 41.83
C THR A 181 1.11 14.90 40.72
N ASN A 182 2.35 14.42 40.83
CA ASN A 182 3.38 14.41 39.76
C ASN A 182 2.97 13.54 38.54
N LYS A 183 1.71 13.63 38.11
CA LYS A 183 1.15 12.95 36.96
C LYS A 183 0.96 13.99 35.86
N THR A 184 1.56 13.70 34.72
CA THR A 184 1.43 14.47 33.49
C THR A 184 0.26 13.91 32.69
N GLU A 185 -0.65 14.79 32.28
CA GLU A 185 -1.79 14.42 31.43
C GLU A 185 -1.48 14.72 29.96
N ALA A 186 -1.86 13.78 29.09
CA ALA A 186 -1.74 13.89 27.65
C ALA A 186 -2.91 14.69 27.07
N ILE A 187 -2.65 15.90 26.60
CA ILE A 187 -3.59 16.69 25.82
C ILE A 187 -3.24 16.56 24.33
N TYR A 188 -4.18 16.06 23.55
CA TYR A 188 -4.08 15.97 22.11
C TYR A 188 -4.65 17.25 21.48
N GLN A 189 -3.79 18.04 20.84
CA GLN A 189 -4.24 19.14 20.01
C GLN A 189 -4.83 18.60 18.71
N PRO A 190 -6.02 19.07 18.30
CA PRO A 190 -6.65 18.60 17.09
C PRO A 190 -5.86 19.04 15.85
N PRO A 191 -5.85 18.22 14.78
CA PRO A 191 -5.38 18.64 13.47
C PRO A 191 -6.25 19.77 12.88
N ARG A 192 -5.84 20.35 11.75
CA ARG A 192 -6.56 21.45 11.09
C ARG A 192 -7.99 21.09 10.68
N PHE A 193 -8.23 19.82 10.39
CA PHE A 193 -9.56 19.26 10.16
C PHE A 193 -9.63 17.82 10.67
N SER A 194 -10.85 17.33 10.93
CA SER A 194 -11.08 16.03 11.57
C SER A 194 -10.80 14.84 10.65
N VAL A 195 -10.57 13.67 11.26
CA VAL A 195 -10.46 12.36 10.57
C VAL A 195 -11.68 12.09 9.67
N SER A 196 -12.88 12.52 10.08
CA SER A 196 -14.09 12.39 9.26
C SER A 196 -14.00 13.19 7.95
N ILE A 197 -13.46 14.41 7.99
CA ILE A 197 -13.24 15.23 6.78
C ILE A 197 -12.18 14.58 5.89
N TYR A 198 -11.14 13.99 6.49
CA TYR A 198 -10.13 13.23 5.75
C TYR A 198 -10.76 12.07 4.95
N PHE A 199 -11.57 11.22 5.59
CA PHE A 199 -12.27 10.14 4.89
C PHE A 199 -13.27 10.64 3.84
N LEU A 200 -13.91 11.80 4.08
CA LEU A 200 -14.76 12.44 3.07
C LEU A 200 -13.94 12.87 1.85
N CYS A 201 -12.73 13.39 2.02
CA CYS A 201 -11.84 13.70 0.90
C CYS A 201 -11.46 12.44 0.10
N LEU A 202 -11.20 11.31 0.76
CA LEU A 202 -10.95 10.03 0.06
C LEU A 202 -12.19 9.58 -0.73
N PHE A 203 -13.38 9.68 -0.16
CA PHE A 203 -14.63 9.44 -0.87
C PHE A 203 -14.78 10.30 -2.13
N LEU A 204 -14.43 11.59 -2.07
CA LEU A 204 -14.45 12.48 -3.24
C LEU A 204 -13.43 12.06 -4.30
N ILE A 205 -12.23 11.61 -3.92
CA ILE A 205 -11.24 11.08 -4.88
C ILE A 205 -11.78 9.83 -5.59
N LEU A 206 -12.39 8.90 -4.85
CA LEU A 206 -13.01 7.71 -5.45
C LEU A 206 -14.21 8.08 -6.35
N THR A 207 -14.96 9.12 -5.99
CA THR A 207 -16.04 9.66 -6.83
C THR A 207 -15.50 10.18 -8.17
N ILE A 208 -14.37 10.89 -8.16
CA ILE A 208 -13.69 11.36 -9.38
C ILE A 208 -13.27 10.16 -10.26
N SER A 209 -12.76 9.08 -9.65
CA SER A 209 -12.44 7.85 -10.37
C SER A 209 -13.68 7.22 -11.02
N LEU A 210 -14.81 7.11 -10.29
CA LEU A 210 -16.06 6.57 -10.83
C LEU A 210 -16.57 7.41 -12.00
N ILE A 211 -16.61 8.73 -11.85
CA ILE A 211 -17.02 9.66 -12.91
C ILE A 211 -16.13 9.48 -14.14
N SER A 212 -14.81 9.38 -13.93
CA SER A 212 -13.86 9.16 -15.03
C SER A 212 -14.11 7.84 -15.76
N PHE A 213 -14.43 6.78 -15.02
CA PHE A 213 -14.78 5.48 -15.61
C PHE A 213 -16.11 5.52 -16.39
N VAL A 214 -17.14 6.17 -15.84
CA VAL A 214 -18.43 6.36 -16.53
C VAL A 214 -18.23 7.14 -17.82
N LEU A 215 -17.47 8.24 -17.77
CA LEU A 215 -17.16 9.06 -18.95
C LEU A 215 -16.42 8.25 -20.01
N LEU A 216 -15.41 7.47 -19.62
CA LEU A 216 -14.73 6.55 -20.55
C LEU A 216 -15.69 5.54 -21.18
N ARG A 217 -16.71 5.08 -20.45
CA ARG A 217 -17.64 4.08 -21.00
C ARG A 217 -18.73 4.66 -21.89
N TRP A 218 -19.25 5.83 -21.53
CA TRP A 218 -20.43 6.41 -22.18
C TRP A 218 -20.07 7.39 -23.31
N THR A 219 -18.84 7.91 -23.33
CA THR A 219 -18.38 8.76 -24.44
C THR A 219 -17.67 7.96 -25.52
N THR A 220 -17.65 8.48 -26.75
CA THR A 220 -16.91 7.90 -27.87
C THR A 220 -15.43 8.31 -27.91
N ILE A 221 -14.96 9.05 -26.91
CA ILE A 221 -13.63 9.69 -26.87
C ILE A 221 -12.51 8.63 -26.94
N ASN A 222 -12.72 7.47 -26.34
CA ASN A 222 -11.74 6.39 -26.31
C ASN A 222 -11.80 5.43 -27.50
N ARG A 223 -12.69 5.63 -28.49
CA ARG A 223 -12.84 4.71 -29.62
C ARG A 223 -11.52 4.51 -30.39
N ASN A 224 -10.74 5.58 -30.52
CA ASN A 224 -9.43 5.56 -31.19
C ASN A 224 -8.28 5.10 -30.28
N ALA A 225 -8.55 4.87 -28.99
CA ALA A 225 -7.57 4.44 -28.00
C ALA A 225 -7.56 2.91 -27.77
N TYR A 226 -8.56 2.19 -28.29
CA TYR A 226 -8.57 0.72 -28.31
C TYR A 226 -7.62 0.17 -29.38
N HIS A 227 -7.12 -1.05 -29.15
CA HIS A 227 -6.33 -1.79 -30.14
C HIS A 227 -7.11 -1.99 -31.44
N THR A 228 -6.40 -1.86 -32.56
CA THR A 228 -6.92 -2.28 -33.87
C THR A 228 -6.49 -3.73 -34.11
N GLU A 229 -7.33 -4.56 -34.75
CA GLU A 229 -7.03 -5.99 -35.01
C GLU A 229 -5.65 -6.23 -35.65
N SER A 230 -5.14 -5.29 -36.46
CA SER A 230 -3.81 -5.41 -37.06
C SER A 230 -2.66 -5.23 -36.05
N GLU A 231 -2.78 -4.34 -35.06
CA GLU A 231 -1.74 -4.10 -34.05
C GLU A 231 -1.56 -5.32 -33.13
N THR A 232 -2.66 -5.99 -32.78
CA THR A 232 -2.64 -7.21 -31.95
C THR A 232 -1.86 -8.34 -32.62
N SER A 233 -1.96 -8.47 -33.95
CA SER A 233 -1.25 -9.47 -34.75
C SER A 233 0.27 -9.21 -34.85
N LEU A 234 0.68 -7.94 -34.96
CA LEU A 234 2.10 -7.55 -34.99
C LEU A 234 2.77 -7.74 -33.62
N GLU A 235 2.08 -7.43 -32.51
CA GLU A 235 2.61 -7.68 -31.17
C GLU A 235 2.79 -9.16 -30.86
N THR A 236 1.87 -10.01 -31.32
CA THR A 236 2.00 -11.46 -31.15
C THR A 236 3.20 -11.99 -31.93
N ILE A 237 3.46 -11.48 -33.13
CA ILE A 237 4.62 -11.86 -33.93
C ILE A 237 5.92 -11.41 -33.24
N ASP A 238 6.03 -10.16 -32.80
CA ASP A 238 7.24 -9.65 -32.11
C ASP A 238 7.54 -10.42 -30.82
N THR A 239 6.51 -10.77 -30.03
CA THR A 239 6.68 -11.54 -28.79
C THR A 239 7.10 -13.00 -29.03
N ILE A 240 6.69 -13.60 -30.15
CA ILE A 240 7.13 -14.96 -30.54
C ILE A 240 8.61 -14.96 -30.95
N TYR A 241 9.10 -13.92 -31.64
CA TYR A 241 10.49 -13.84 -32.09
C TYR A 241 11.47 -13.37 -31.00
N SER A 242 11.01 -12.64 -29.99
CA SER A 242 11.84 -12.13 -28.89
C SER A 242 11.88 -13.05 -27.66
N GLN A 243 12.08 -14.36 -27.84
CA GLN A 243 12.24 -15.30 -26.72
C GLN A 243 13.57 -15.05 -25.99
N PRO A 244 13.59 -14.52 -24.76
CA PRO A 244 14.84 -14.36 -24.02
C PRO A 244 15.32 -15.72 -23.52
N LYS A 245 16.65 -15.87 -23.38
CA LYS A 245 17.28 -17.05 -22.74
C LYS A 245 16.54 -17.42 -21.45
N SER A 246 15.98 -18.61 -21.38
CA SER A 246 15.25 -19.11 -20.20
C SER A 246 16.11 -19.03 -18.94
N LEU A 247 15.57 -18.45 -17.87
CA LEU A 247 16.20 -18.53 -16.55
C LEU A 247 16.30 -20.00 -16.15
N THR A 248 17.38 -20.40 -15.48
CA THR A 248 17.45 -21.74 -14.90
C THR A 248 16.38 -21.88 -13.81
N THR A 249 15.73 -23.04 -13.74
CA THR A 249 14.67 -23.33 -12.76
C THR A 249 15.07 -22.98 -11.32
N PRO A 250 16.30 -23.27 -10.84
CA PRO A 250 16.73 -22.88 -9.49
C PRO A 250 16.79 -21.37 -9.28
N SER A 251 17.26 -20.59 -10.25
CA SER A 251 17.30 -19.12 -10.13
C SER A 251 15.89 -18.53 -10.10
N TYR A 252 14.94 -19.09 -10.85
CA TYR A 252 13.55 -18.65 -10.79
C TYR A 252 12.90 -18.93 -9.43
N ILE A 253 13.12 -20.12 -8.87
CA ILE A 253 12.64 -20.48 -7.53
C ILE A 253 13.27 -19.57 -6.45
N LEU A 254 14.57 -19.31 -6.53
CA LEU A 254 15.24 -18.42 -5.58
C LEU A 254 14.68 -16.99 -5.64
N LEU A 255 14.53 -16.42 -6.83
CA LEU A 255 13.95 -15.07 -6.98
C LEU A 255 12.51 -15.01 -6.50
N SER A 256 11.76 -16.11 -6.67
CA SER A 256 10.41 -16.26 -6.17
C SER A 256 10.32 -16.22 -4.64
N LEU A 257 11.18 -17.00 -3.96
CA LEU A 257 11.27 -17.00 -2.50
C LEU A 257 11.71 -15.63 -1.97
N LEU A 258 12.68 -14.99 -2.62
CA LEU A 258 13.12 -13.64 -2.28
C LEU A 258 12.00 -12.60 -2.47
N CYS A 259 11.15 -12.75 -3.49
CA CYS A 259 9.99 -11.88 -3.68
C CYS A 259 8.97 -12.01 -2.55
N SER A 260 8.69 -13.24 -2.13
CA SER A 260 7.83 -13.51 -0.98
C SER A 260 8.39 -12.90 0.31
N TYR A 261 9.70 -13.07 0.56
CA TYR A 261 10.38 -12.44 1.69
C TYR A 261 10.30 -10.90 1.66
N ILE A 262 10.61 -10.28 0.52
CA ILE A 262 10.51 -8.82 0.39
C ILE A 262 9.08 -8.35 0.69
N SER A 263 8.09 -9.06 0.14
CA SER A 263 6.68 -8.69 0.30
C SER A 263 6.20 -8.87 1.73
N SER A 264 6.70 -9.89 2.44
CA SER A 264 6.42 -10.09 3.86
C SER A 264 6.97 -8.95 4.73
N VAL A 265 8.16 -8.46 4.40
CA VAL A 265 8.78 -7.34 5.12
C VAL A 265 8.04 -6.02 4.83
N VAL A 266 7.90 -5.65 3.56
CA VAL A 266 7.41 -4.33 3.15
C VAL A 266 5.91 -4.15 3.43
N PHE A 267 5.09 -5.16 3.14
CA PHE A 267 3.63 -5.08 3.25
C PHE A 267 3.04 -5.84 4.45
N GLY A 268 3.89 -6.52 5.22
CA GLY A 268 3.49 -7.21 6.46
C GLY A 268 4.13 -6.57 7.69
N PHE A 269 5.45 -6.76 7.85
CA PHE A 269 6.16 -6.32 9.05
C PHE A 269 6.23 -4.80 9.20
N LEU A 270 6.69 -4.06 8.19
CA LEU A 270 6.90 -2.61 8.31
C LEU A 270 5.60 -1.86 8.63
N LEU A 271 4.47 -2.26 8.05
CA LEU A 271 3.17 -1.69 8.38
C LEU A 271 2.80 -1.96 9.84
N ALA A 272 2.95 -3.20 10.29
CA ALA A 272 2.57 -3.63 11.64
C ALA A 272 3.43 -3.02 12.76
N ILE A 273 4.76 -2.92 12.56
CA ILE A 273 5.69 -2.45 13.60
C ILE A 273 5.91 -0.93 13.57
N SER A 274 5.33 -0.22 12.60
CA SER A 274 5.54 1.22 12.40
C SER A 274 5.31 2.06 13.66
N SER A 275 4.26 1.73 14.42
CA SER A 275 3.95 2.36 15.72
C SER A 275 5.09 2.13 16.73
N TYR A 276 5.52 0.88 16.91
CA TYR A 276 6.56 0.50 17.87
C TYR A 276 7.96 0.99 17.51
N ALA A 277 8.27 1.10 16.22
CA ALA A 277 9.59 1.55 15.74
C ALA A 277 9.72 3.08 15.78
N LEU A 278 8.66 3.82 15.47
CA LEU A 278 8.75 5.26 15.22
C LEU A 278 8.15 6.13 16.34
N MET A 279 7.08 5.71 17.01
CA MET A 279 6.49 6.51 18.09
C MET A 279 7.39 6.73 19.30
N PRO A 280 8.32 5.82 19.70
CA PRO A 280 9.24 6.11 20.79
C PRO A 280 10.09 7.36 20.57
N TYR A 281 10.42 7.69 19.32
CA TYR A 281 11.15 8.91 18.94
C TYR A 281 10.26 10.16 18.82
N GLY A 282 8.96 10.01 19.10
CA GLY A 282 7.98 11.08 19.13
C GLY A 282 6.92 10.97 18.03
N HIS A 283 5.74 11.52 18.33
CA HIS A 283 4.58 11.47 17.44
C HIS A 283 4.87 12.05 16.04
N LYS A 284 5.66 13.12 15.96
CA LYS A 284 6.07 13.73 14.68
C LYS A 284 6.88 12.76 13.82
N ILE A 285 7.71 11.91 14.42
CA ILE A 285 8.54 10.93 13.69
C ILE A 285 7.65 9.82 13.13
N PHE A 286 6.71 9.32 13.91
CA PHE A 286 5.71 8.37 13.43
C PHE A 286 4.86 8.93 12.28
N TYR A 287 4.38 10.17 12.43
CA TYR A 287 3.64 10.89 11.40
C TYR A 287 4.44 11.03 10.08
N LEU A 288 5.71 11.47 10.16
CA LEU A 288 6.54 11.61 8.97
C LEU A 288 6.87 10.26 8.32
N GLY A 289 7.19 9.24 9.13
CA GLY A 289 7.51 7.91 8.64
C GLY A 289 6.36 7.27 7.88
N THR A 290 5.14 7.33 8.43
CA THR A 290 3.93 6.77 7.80
C THR A 290 3.53 7.49 6.52
N ILE A 291 3.56 8.82 6.50
CA ILE A 291 3.14 9.62 5.33
C ILE A 291 4.15 9.57 4.19
N ILE A 292 5.45 9.49 4.47
CA ILE A 292 6.50 9.50 3.44
C ILE A 292 6.79 8.08 2.92
N SER A 293 6.53 7.03 3.70
CA SER A 293 6.74 5.63 3.26
C SER A 293 6.10 5.30 1.90
N PRO A 294 4.83 5.67 1.60
CA PRO A 294 4.23 5.48 0.29
C PRO A 294 5.00 6.15 -0.86
N TRP A 295 5.59 7.33 -0.62
CA TRP A 295 6.38 8.05 -1.64
C TRP A 295 7.64 7.28 -2.02
N MET A 296 8.24 6.54 -1.07
CA MET A 296 9.41 5.73 -1.37
C MET A 296 9.09 4.63 -2.38
N LEU A 297 7.86 4.08 -2.35
CA LEU A 297 7.39 3.12 -3.36
C LEU A 297 7.20 3.78 -4.73
N THR A 298 6.73 5.03 -4.78
CA THR A 298 6.66 5.81 -6.03
C THR A 298 8.05 6.10 -6.61
N ILE A 299 9.02 6.45 -5.77
CA ILE A 299 10.42 6.65 -6.20
C ILE A 299 11.00 5.35 -6.75
N VAL A 300 10.76 4.22 -6.08
CA VAL A 300 11.15 2.89 -6.58
C VAL A 300 10.58 2.62 -7.96
N TRP A 301 9.31 2.96 -8.20
CA TRP A 301 8.69 2.81 -9.51
C TRP A 301 9.37 3.69 -10.57
N ALA A 302 9.66 4.96 -10.26
CA ALA A 302 10.39 5.85 -11.15
C ALA A 302 11.80 5.33 -11.49
N LEU A 303 12.51 4.78 -10.50
CA LEU A 303 13.80 4.10 -10.72
C LEU A 303 13.66 2.87 -11.62
N GLY A 304 12.56 2.13 -11.47
CA GLY A 304 12.19 0.99 -12.31
C GLY A 304 11.99 1.36 -13.77
N MET A 305 11.41 2.53 -14.06
CA MET A 305 11.29 3.02 -15.44
C MET A 305 12.64 3.37 -16.06
N ILE A 306 13.54 4.02 -15.30
CA ILE A 306 14.87 4.41 -15.78
C ILE A 306 15.73 3.16 -16.01
N LYS A 307 15.68 2.21 -15.07
CA LYS A 307 16.51 1.01 -15.11
C LYS A 307 15.67 -0.22 -14.71
N PRO A 308 14.95 -0.84 -15.66
CA PRO A 308 13.99 -1.91 -15.38
C PRO A 308 14.62 -3.25 -15.02
N VAL A 309 15.89 -3.46 -15.40
CA VAL A 309 16.60 -4.73 -15.15
C VAL A 309 17.98 -4.43 -14.57
N LEU A 310 18.32 -5.17 -13.51
CA LEU A 310 19.66 -5.21 -12.93
C LEU A 310 20.24 -6.59 -13.10
N ARG A 311 21.58 -6.72 -13.12
CA ARG A 311 22.21 -8.04 -12.98
C ARG A 311 21.81 -8.65 -11.63
N GLN A 312 21.52 -9.95 -11.59
CA GLN A 312 21.09 -10.68 -10.38
C GLN A 312 21.97 -10.41 -9.14
N ARG A 313 23.30 -10.28 -9.32
CA ARG A 313 24.23 -9.93 -8.23
C ARG A 313 23.82 -8.66 -7.46
N TYR A 314 23.34 -7.64 -8.17
CA TYR A 314 22.94 -6.37 -7.55
C TYR A 314 21.58 -6.49 -6.86
N VAL A 315 20.69 -7.33 -7.38
CA VAL A 315 19.42 -7.66 -6.73
C VAL A 315 19.70 -8.29 -5.37
N TYR A 316 20.60 -9.28 -5.29
CA TYR A 316 20.99 -9.90 -4.02
C TYR A 316 21.64 -8.91 -3.06
N ILE A 317 22.56 -8.06 -3.54
CA ILE A 317 23.20 -7.02 -2.69
C ILE A 317 22.15 -6.08 -2.08
N LEU A 318 21.19 -5.59 -2.89
CA LEU A 318 20.14 -4.70 -2.41
C LEU A 318 19.23 -5.39 -1.38
N ILE A 319 18.86 -6.66 -1.60
CA ILE A 319 18.06 -7.42 -0.63
C ILE A 319 18.81 -7.61 0.68
N THR A 320 20.11 -7.89 0.64
CA THR A 320 20.93 -8.03 1.85
C THR A 320 20.99 -6.70 2.61
N LEU A 321 21.25 -5.58 1.93
CA LEU A 321 21.24 -4.24 2.55
C LEU A 321 19.85 -3.88 3.12
N GLY A 322 18.79 -4.20 2.38
CA GLY A 322 17.40 -4.05 2.84
C GLY A 322 17.09 -4.89 4.08
N SER A 323 17.63 -6.11 4.14
CA SER A 323 17.47 -7.00 5.31
C SER A 323 18.20 -6.48 6.54
N ILE A 324 19.38 -5.89 6.37
CA ILE A 324 20.14 -5.28 7.47
C ILE A 324 19.39 -4.07 8.03
N THR A 325 18.86 -3.21 7.16
CA THR A 325 18.10 -2.01 7.55
C THR A 325 16.74 -2.37 8.17
N PHE A 326 16.07 -3.42 7.68
CA PHE A 326 14.90 -3.99 8.32
C PHE A 326 15.23 -4.58 9.70
N ALA A 327 16.31 -5.36 9.84
CA ALA A 327 16.72 -5.94 11.12
C ALA A 327 16.98 -4.87 12.19
N PHE A 328 17.57 -3.74 11.80
CA PHE A 328 17.72 -2.57 12.68
C PHE A 328 16.36 -2.00 13.10
N SER A 329 15.43 -1.80 12.16
CA SER A 329 14.08 -1.30 12.44
C SER A 329 13.31 -2.24 13.37
N MET A 330 13.47 -3.55 13.17
CA MET A 330 12.89 -4.59 14.02
C MET A 330 13.51 -4.61 15.42
N TYR A 331 14.83 -4.44 15.53
CA TYR A 331 15.52 -4.32 16.82
C TYR A 331 15.04 -3.10 17.62
N VAL A 332 14.88 -1.96 16.95
CA VAL A 332 14.32 -0.74 17.55
C VAL A 332 12.89 -0.99 18.05
N ALA A 333 12.04 -1.63 17.25
CA ALA A 333 10.69 -1.99 17.67
C ALA A 333 10.71 -2.91 18.91
N LEU A 334 11.56 -3.94 18.93
CA LEU A 334 11.70 -4.88 20.06
C LEU A 334 12.21 -4.21 21.34
N LYS A 335 12.98 -3.12 21.22
CA LYS A 335 13.46 -2.33 22.37
C LYS A 335 12.50 -1.22 22.80
N SER A 336 11.36 -1.08 22.13
CA SER A 336 10.29 -0.19 22.58
C SER A 336 9.82 -0.60 23.99
N PRO A 337 9.67 0.36 24.94
CA PRO A 337 9.57 1.81 24.76
C PRO A 337 10.90 2.60 24.79
N CYS A 338 12.03 1.96 25.10
CA CYS A 338 13.35 2.62 25.24
C CYS A 338 14.34 2.12 24.17
N PRO A 339 14.12 2.42 22.87
CA PRO A 339 15.08 2.07 21.84
C PRO A 339 16.36 2.92 21.95
N PRO A 340 17.44 2.50 21.28
CA PRO A 340 18.70 3.25 21.28
C PRO A 340 18.52 4.71 20.84
N TRP A 341 19.17 5.64 21.56
CA TRP A 341 19.15 7.08 21.27
C TRP A 341 17.74 7.71 21.26
N VAL A 342 16.79 7.13 22.00
CA VAL A 342 15.49 7.74 22.29
C VAL A 342 15.67 9.14 22.87
N ASP A 343 14.71 10.03 22.63
CA ASP A 343 14.71 11.44 23.05
C ASP A 343 15.89 12.29 22.51
N THR A 344 16.66 11.77 21.53
CA THR A 344 17.70 12.55 20.81
C THR A 344 17.31 12.84 19.35
N THR A 345 17.73 13.99 18.84
CA THR A 345 17.57 14.34 17.41
C THR A 345 18.33 13.36 16.50
N LYS A 346 19.49 12.87 16.95
CA LYS A 346 20.31 11.90 16.21
C LYS A 346 19.57 10.58 15.99
N GLY A 347 18.97 10.02 17.04
CA GLY A 347 18.15 8.82 16.95
C GLY A 347 16.96 9.00 16.02
N SER A 348 16.25 10.12 16.15
CA SER A 348 15.09 10.46 15.33
C SER A 348 15.40 10.56 13.82
N VAL A 349 16.52 11.19 13.46
CA VAL A 349 16.95 11.29 12.05
C VAL A 349 17.43 9.93 11.53
N LEU A 350 18.18 9.19 12.33
CA LEU A 350 18.71 7.88 11.96
C LEU A 350 17.59 6.88 11.67
N ILE A 351 16.57 6.78 12.55
CA ILE A 351 15.49 5.83 12.36
C ILE A 351 14.67 6.15 11.10
N LEU A 352 14.38 7.42 10.82
CA LEU A 352 13.68 7.81 9.59
C LEU A 352 14.49 7.46 8.34
N PHE A 353 15.79 7.75 8.36
CA PHE A 353 16.66 7.42 7.24
C PHE A 353 16.70 5.90 6.98
N VAL A 354 16.89 5.10 8.04
CA VAL A 354 16.88 3.64 7.94
C VAL A 354 15.51 3.11 7.50
N TRP A 355 14.42 3.70 8.00
CA TRP A 355 13.06 3.34 7.63
C TRP A 355 12.83 3.53 6.13
N PHE A 356 13.09 4.72 5.60
CA PHE A 356 12.87 5.04 4.18
C PHE A 356 13.79 4.26 3.25
N ILE A 357 15.07 4.10 3.62
CA ILE A 357 16.01 3.35 2.77
C ILE A 357 15.65 1.86 2.72
N THR A 358 15.03 1.31 3.77
CA THR A 358 14.49 -0.07 3.76
C THR A 358 13.45 -0.25 2.64
N TYR A 359 12.52 0.70 2.49
CA TYR A 359 11.52 0.67 1.40
C TYR A 359 12.18 0.71 0.02
N ILE A 360 13.24 1.50 -0.17
CA ILE A 360 13.95 1.60 -1.45
C ILE A 360 14.75 0.31 -1.73
N PHE A 361 15.55 -0.15 -0.77
CA PHE A 361 16.41 -1.32 -0.91
C PHE A 361 15.65 -2.63 -1.08
N LEU A 362 14.45 -2.76 -0.52
CA LEU A 362 13.60 -3.93 -0.73
C LEU A 362 12.62 -3.73 -1.89
N GLY A 363 12.04 -2.55 -2.05
CA GLY A 363 11.08 -2.24 -3.11
C GLY A 363 11.67 -2.36 -4.52
N TYR A 364 12.89 -1.84 -4.74
CA TYR A 364 13.49 -1.85 -6.07
C TYR A 364 13.83 -3.27 -6.58
N PRO A 365 14.45 -4.16 -5.77
CA PRO A 365 14.58 -5.58 -6.11
C PRO A 365 13.27 -6.27 -6.45
N ARG A 366 12.18 -6.00 -5.71
CA ARG A 366 10.86 -6.59 -6.00
C ARG A 366 10.38 -6.21 -7.40
N LEU A 367 10.51 -4.94 -7.79
CA LEU A 367 10.16 -4.47 -9.13
C LEU A 367 11.04 -5.16 -10.20
N VAL A 368 12.34 -5.28 -9.96
CA VAL A 368 13.26 -5.95 -10.90
C VAL A 368 12.92 -7.44 -11.03
N ILE A 369 12.54 -8.12 -9.94
CA ILE A 369 12.08 -9.51 -9.96
C ILE A 369 10.79 -9.65 -10.78
N ALA A 370 9.85 -8.71 -10.67
CA ALA A 370 8.65 -8.68 -11.50
C ALA A 370 9.00 -8.63 -13.00
N ASN A 371 9.95 -7.76 -13.36
CA ASN A 371 10.44 -7.64 -14.75
C ASN A 371 11.16 -8.90 -15.23
N TYR A 372 11.90 -9.59 -14.34
CA TYR A 372 12.48 -10.90 -14.65
C TYR A 372 11.39 -11.94 -14.91
N ALA A 373 10.38 -12.04 -14.04
CA ALA A 373 9.28 -12.97 -14.18
C ALA A 373 8.50 -12.73 -15.49
N ARG A 374 8.21 -11.46 -15.82
CA ARG A 374 7.55 -11.06 -17.07
C ARG A 374 8.28 -11.50 -18.33
N ARG A 375 9.61 -11.41 -18.33
CA ARG A 375 10.42 -11.73 -19.52
C ARG A 375 10.60 -13.23 -19.72
N HIS A 376 10.71 -14.01 -18.64
CA HIS A 376 11.20 -15.39 -18.74
C HIS A 376 10.12 -16.46 -18.63
N SER A 377 8.89 -16.10 -18.26
CA SER A 377 7.78 -17.05 -18.19
C SER A 377 6.50 -16.41 -18.71
N PRO A 378 5.75 -17.08 -19.61
CA PRO A 378 4.47 -16.57 -20.12
C PRO A 378 3.45 -16.35 -18.99
N ASN A 379 3.50 -17.18 -17.94
CA ASN A 379 2.69 -17.03 -16.73
C ASN A 379 3.48 -16.41 -15.56
N GLY A 380 4.63 -15.80 -15.83
CA GLY A 380 5.55 -15.33 -14.79
C GLY A 380 4.96 -14.21 -13.93
N MET A 381 4.25 -13.26 -14.53
CA MET A 381 3.59 -12.17 -13.80
C MET A 381 2.47 -12.66 -12.87
N PHE A 382 1.76 -13.72 -13.29
CA PHE A 382 0.74 -14.35 -12.48
C PHE A 382 1.35 -14.96 -11.20
N TRP A 383 2.39 -15.79 -11.36
CA TRP A 383 3.09 -16.41 -10.22
C TRP A 383 3.81 -15.40 -9.34
N PHE A 384 4.37 -14.33 -9.91
CA PHE A 384 4.90 -13.20 -9.16
C PHE A 384 3.82 -12.57 -8.27
N GLY A 385 2.63 -12.30 -8.83
CA GLY A 385 1.49 -11.80 -8.06
C GLY A 385 1.11 -12.72 -6.91
N VAL A 386 0.99 -14.03 -7.16
CA VAL A 386 0.71 -15.03 -6.11
C VAL A 386 1.76 -14.97 -4.99
N GLN A 387 3.05 -14.88 -5.33
CA GLN A 387 4.13 -14.84 -4.35
C GLN A 387 4.13 -13.56 -3.51
N VAL A 388 3.82 -12.42 -4.12
CA VAL A 388 3.66 -11.14 -3.39
C VAL A 388 2.57 -11.29 -2.34
N GLN A 389 1.39 -11.78 -2.73
CA GLN A 389 0.24 -11.90 -1.83
C GLN A 389 0.45 -12.94 -0.73
N CYS A 390 1.06 -14.08 -1.06
CA CYS A 390 1.43 -15.08 -0.06
C CYS A 390 2.44 -14.50 0.93
N GLY A 391 3.49 -13.83 0.44
CA GLY A 391 4.52 -13.23 1.27
C GLY A 391 3.96 -12.18 2.21
N SER A 392 3.15 -11.24 1.70
CA SER A 392 2.57 -10.17 2.51
C SER A 392 1.61 -10.72 3.58
N LEU A 393 0.78 -11.73 3.23
CA LEU A 393 -0.08 -12.42 4.18
C LEU A 393 0.73 -13.12 5.27
N MET A 394 1.76 -13.90 4.91
CA MET A 394 2.65 -14.56 5.87
C MET A 394 3.31 -13.55 6.81
N GLY A 395 3.81 -12.43 6.27
CA GLY A 395 4.42 -11.35 7.05
C GLY A 395 3.44 -10.70 8.02
N SER A 396 2.21 -10.43 7.58
CA SER A 396 1.16 -9.81 8.39
C SER A 396 0.64 -10.74 9.51
N ILE A 397 0.51 -12.04 9.25
CA ILE A 397 0.14 -13.03 10.26
C ILE A 397 1.26 -13.13 11.30
N ALA A 398 2.51 -13.25 10.85
CA ALA A 398 3.66 -13.34 11.74
C ALA A 398 3.77 -12.08 12.63
N SER A 399 3.72 -10.89 12.02
CA SER A 399 3.82 -9.62 12.77
C SER A 399 2.62 -9.41 13.70
N TYR A 400 1.41 -9.79 13.29
CA TYR A 400 0.22 -9.77 14.16
C TYR A 400 0.38 -10.66 15.37
N LEU A 401 0.82 -11.92 15.20
CA LEU A 401 1.05 -12.84 16.31
C LEU A 401 2.12 -12.30 17.27
N MET A 402 3.18 -11.66 16.76
CA MET A 402 4.22 -11.04 17.58
C MET A 402 3.70 -9.87 18.42
N VAL A 403 2.80 -9.06 17.86
CA VAL A 403 2.23 -7.88 18.52
C VAL A 403 1.10 -8.25 19.48
N GLU A 404 0.16 -9.08 19.06
CA GLU A 404 -1.08 -9.33 19.79
C GLU A 404 -0.98 -10.54 20.73
N ASN A 405 -0.44 -11.66 20.26
CA ASN A 405 -0.43 -12.92 21.02
C ASN A 405 0.82 -13.08 21.89
N PHE A 406 2.00 -12.85 21.32
CA PHE A 406 3.27 -12.99 22.04
C PHE A 406 3.64 -11.72 22.82
N ALA A 407 2.97 -10.60 22.55
CA ALA A 407 3.20 -9.31 23.21
C ALA A 407 4.70 -8.92 23.28
N LEU A 408 5.45 -9.16 22.20
CA LEU A 408 6.90 -8.93 22.16
C LEU A 408 7.26 -7.44 22.19
N PHE A 409 6.31 -6.57 21.80
CA PHE A 409 6.50 -5.13 21.73
C PHE A 409 5.68 -4.42 22.80
N HIS A 410 6.31 -3.47 23.48
CA HIS A 410 5.68 -2.72 24.56
C HIS A 410 5.45 -1.27 24.13
N GLU A 411 4.25 -0.76 24.42
CA GLU A 411 3.91 0.64 24.13
C GLU A 411 4.45 1.57 25.23
N ARG A 412 4.90 2.78 24.84
CA ARG A 412 5.22 3.84 25.80
C ARG A 412 3.93 4.54 26.20
N ARG A 413 3.59 4.57 27.50
CA ARG A 413 2.43 5.35 27.94
C ARG A 413 2.67 6.83 27.64
N PRO A 414 1.66 7.55 27.11
CA PRO A 414 1.77 8.97 26.86
C PRO A 414 2.18 9.70 28.14
N CYS A 415 3.15 10.63 28.00
CA CYS A 415 3.59 11.51 29.08
C CYS A 415 4.26 10.84 30.29
N GLU A 416 4.50 9.52 30.27
CA GLU A 416 5.26 8.85 31.32
C GLU A 416 6.76 9.16 31.17
N ARG A 417 7.37 9.77 32.21
CA ARG A 417 8.82 9.97 32.28
C ARG A 417 9.49 8.63 32.60
N ILE A 418 9.68 7.82 31.57
CA ILE A 418 10.52 6.63 31.66
C ILE A 418 11.98 7.09 31.51
N ALA A 419 12.81 6.78 32.51
CA ALA A 419 14.26 6.93 32.37
C ALA A 419 14.78 5.83 31.45
N CYS A 420 14.87 6.17 30.17
CA CYS A 420 15.72 5.51 29.20
C CYS A 420 17.08 6.24 29.17
#